data_AF-A0A1B6JQY0-F1
#
_entry.id   AF-A0A1B6JQY0-F1
#
_cell.length_a   1.000
_cell.length_b   1.000
_cell.length_c   1.000
_cell.angle_alpha   90.00
_cell.angle_beta   90.00
_cell.angle_gamma   90.00
#
_symmetry.space_group_name_H-M   'P 1'
#
loop_
_entity.id
_entity.type
_entity.pdbx_description
1 polymer ?
#
loop_
_entity_poly.entity_id
_entity_poly.type
_entity_poly.pdbx_seq_one_letter_code
_entity_poly.pdbx_strand_id
1 'polypeptide(L)'
;LGQASDSHTIQAHLLNVFENVNKVDFDEKEYDRINAFSSKEKEKIPLEKEVMCHGGVEMWLGNLLREVKASLGTVIANAWTFMHEPEFDLLDMMSKFPAQVGLLGLQMYWTRDAEFALIN
;
A
#
# COMPACT_ATOMS: atom_id res chain seq x y z
N LEU A 1 -6.81 -26.19 16.01
CA LEU A 1 -6.50 -25.61 14.68
C LEU A 1 -7.82 -25.25 14.04
N GLY A 2 -8.40 -24.15 14.54
CA GLY A 2 -9.84 -23.88 14.50
C GLY A 2 -10.29 -23.26 13.18
N GLN A 3 -11.23 -23.94 12.54
CA GLN A 3 -12.08 -23.38 11.50
C GLN A 3 -12.81 -22.13 12.03
N ALA A 4 -12.84 -21.07 11.23
CA ALA A 4 -13.57 -19.82 11.41
C ALA A 4 -13.16 -18.92 12.60
N SER A 5 -12.00 -18.28 12.50
CA SER A 5 -11.87 -16.93 13.07
C SER A 5 -12.61 -16.00 12.10
N ASP A 6 -13.66 -15.32 12.55
CA ASP A 6 -14.38 -14.33 11.76
C ASP A 6 -13.37 -13.34 11.14
N SER A 7 -13.40 -13.19 9.81
CA SER A 7 -12.45 -12.39 9.04
C SER A 7 -12.33 -10.96 9.58
N HIS A 8 -13.43 -10.40 10.10
CA HIS A 8 -13.46 -9.05 10.64
C HIS A 8 -12.73 -8.91 11.98
N THR A 9 -12.56 -9.99 12.74
CA THR A 9 -11.84 -9.97 14.02
C THR A 9 -10.34 -9.74 13.84
N ILE A 10 -9.80 -9.97 12.62
CA ILE A 10 -8.37 -9.79 12.34
C ILE A 10 -7.91 -8.34 12.50
N GLN A 11 -8.81 -7.36 12.35
CA GLN A 11 -8.49 -5.93 12.31
C GLN A 11 -7.61 -5.50 13.50
N ALA A 12 -7.89 -6.02 14.70
CA ALA A 12 -7.12 -5.71 15.92
C ALA A 12 -5.69 -6.27 15.92
N HIS A 13 -5.39 -7.22 15.03
CA HIS A 13 -4.13 -7.94 14.96
C HIS A 13 -3.28 -7.57 13.73
N LEU A 14 -3.83 -6.85 12.75
CA LEU A 14 -3.14 -6.55 11.50
C LEU A 14 -1.78 -5.87 11.73
N LEU A 15 -1.70 -4.93 12.67
CA LEU A 15 -0.44 -4.25 13.03
C LEU A 15 0.60 -5.14 13.70
N ASN A 16 0.22 -6.31 14.20
CA ASN A 16 1.16 -7.28 14.76
C ASN A 16 1.71 -8.23 13.69
N VAL A 17 1.06 -8.30 12.52
CA VAL A 17 1.39 -9.24 11.43
C VAL A 17 1.99 -8.50 10.23
N PHE A 18 1.59 -7.25 10.03
CA PHE A 18 2.04 -6.36 8.97
C PHE A 18 2.73 -5.14 9.58
N GLU A 19 3.72 -4.57 8.88
CA GLU A 19 4.44 -3.38 9.37
C GLU A 19 3.52 -2.16 9.51
N ASN A 20 2.70 -1.86 8.51
CA ASN A 20 1.80 -0.70 8.54
C ASN A 20 0.45 -0.91 7.83
N VAL A 21 -0.12 -2.12 7.91
CA VAL A 21 -1.52 -2.35 7.56
C VAL A 21 -2.33 -2.27 8.85
N ASN A 22 -3.02 -1.15 9.06
CA ASN A 22 -3.80 -0.89 10.28
C ASN A 22 -5.22 -1.41 10.16
N LYS A 23 -5.86 -1.19 9.01
CA LYS A 23 -7.19 -1.71 8.70
C LYS A 23 -7.27 -2.19 7.27
N VAL A 24 -8.17 -3.13 7.04
CA VAL A 24 -8.67 -3.47 5.71
C VAL A 24 -10.12 -3.04 5.56
N ASP A 25 -10.51 -2.70 4.34
CA ASP A 25 -11.89 -2.42 4.00
C ASP A 25 -12.49 -3.66 3.36
N PHE A 26 -13.63 -4.09 3.89
CA PHE A 26 -14.41 -5.19 3.35
C PHE A 26 -15.43 -4.64 2.35
N ASP A 27 -15.76 -5.47 1.36
CA ASP A 27 -16.82 -5.17 0.40
C ASP A 27 -18.19 -5.13 1.08
N GLU A 28 -19.07 -4.22 0.64
CA GLU A 28 -20.40 -4.05 1.25
C GLU A 28 -21.35 -5.22 0.93
N LYS A 29 -21.11 -5.94 -0.16
CA LYS A 29 -21.97 -7.04 -0.64
C LYS A 29 -21.37 -8.40 -0.32
N GLU A 30 -20.05 -8.53 -0.36
CA GLU A 30 -19.33 -9.76 -0.07
C GLU A 30 -18.53 -9.65 1.24
N TYR A 31 -19.13 -10.14 2.33
CA TYR A 31 -18.60 -10.01 3.70
C TYR A 31 -17.12 -10.37 3.84
N ASP A 32 -16.65 -11.46 3.22
CA ASP A 32 -15.27 -11.93 3.34
C ASP A 32 -14.31 -11.37 2.29
N ARG A 33 -14.75 -10.41 1.46
CA ARG A 33 -13.93 -9.82 0.40
C ARG A 33 -13.28 -8.52 0.88
N ILE A 34 -11.95 -8.45 0.81
CA ILE A 34 -11.18 -7.23 1.09
C ILE A 34 -10.89 -6.50 -0.22
N ASN A 35 -11.15 -5.20 -0.27
CA ASN A 35 -10.94 -4.36 -1.47
C ASN A 35 -9.86 -3.28 -1.30
N ALA A 36 -9.53 -2.90 -0.07
CA ALA A 36 -8.53 -1.87 0.21
C ALA A 36 -7.88 -2.09 1.57
N PHE A 37 -6.77 -1.40 1.80
CA PHE A 37 -6.12 -1.34 3.10
C PHE A 37 -5.77 0.10 3.46
N SER A 38 -5.57 0.35 4.75
CA SER A 38 -5.16 1.65 5.26
C SER A 38 -4.09 1.56 6.34
N SER A 39 -3.25 2.59 6.38
CA SER A 39 -2.16 2.74 7.35
C SER A 39 -2.63 3.28 8.71
N LYS A 40 -1.73 3.36 9.69
CA LYS A 40 -2.01 4.04 10.98
C LYS A 40 -2.33 5.52 10.79
N GLU A 41 -1.74 6.11 9.75
CA GLU A 41 -1.90 7.50 9.32
C GLU A 41 -3.23 7.73 8.58
N LYS A 42 -4.04 6.66 8.41
CA LYS A 42 -5.34 6.66 7.71
C LYS A 42 -5.23 6.90 6.20
N GLU A 43 -4.05 6.64 5.64
CA GLU A 43 -3.87 6.66 4.19
C GLU A 43 -4.39 5.36 3.61
N LYS A 44 -5.28 5.45 2.63
CA LYS A 44 -5.95 4.28 2.04
C LYS A 44 -5.39 3.99 0.65
N ILE A 45 -5.12 2.72 0.39
CA ILE A 45 -4.70 2.21 -0.91
C ILE A 45 -5.66 1.09 -1.31
N PRO A 46 -6.36 1.21 -2.46
CA PRO A 46 -7.12 0.11 -3.04
C PRO A 46 -6.20 -1.05 -3.41
N LEU A 47 -6.69 -2.28 -3.24
CA LEU A 47 -5.96 -3.45 -3.73
C LEU A 47 -6.12 -3.55 -5.25
N GLU A 48 -5.02 -3.81 -5.96
CA GLU A 48 -5.02 -4.14 -7.40
C GLU A 48 -5.88 -5.39 -7.68
N LYS A 49 -5.86 -6.33 -6.74
CA LYS A 49 -6.72 -7.51 -6.73
C LYS A 49 -7.32 -7.72 -5.35
N GLU A 50 -8.64 -7.82 -5.33
CA GLU A 50 -9.39 -8.10 -4.11
C GLU A 50 -9.01 -9.47 -3.52
N VAL A 51 -9.07 -9.59 -2.20
CA VAL A 51 -8.67 -10.80 -1.48
C VAL A 51 -9.87 -11.40 -0.78
N MET A 52 -10.17 -12.66 -1.09
CA MET A 52 -11.21 -13.44 -0.40
C MET A 52 -10.64 -14.10 0.85
N CYS A 53 -11.26 -13.88 2.00
CA CYS A 53 -10.88 -14.46 3.30
C CYS A 53 -11.36 -15.91 3.44
N HIS A 54 -11.12 -16.74 2.42
CA HIS A 54 -11.52 -18.15 2.41
C HIS A 54 -10.36 -19.07 2.80
N GLY A 55 -10.69 -20.19 3.45
CA GLY A 55 -9.71 -21.18 3.89
C GLY A 55 -9.03 -20.81 5.21
N GLY A 56 -7.81 -21.30 5.42
CA GLY A 56 -7.05 -21.05 6.65
C GLY A 56 -6.58 -19.59 6.76
N VAL A 57 -6.58 -19.04 7.98
CA VAL A 57 -6.23 -17.64 8.25
C VAL A 57 -4.87 -17.25 7.68
N GLU A 58 -3.85 -18.09 7.87
CA GLU A 58 -2.51 -17.87 7.33
C GLU A 58 -2.48 -17.81 5.79
N MET A 59 -3.35 -18.56 5.12
CA MET A 59 -3.41 -18.62 3.67
C MET A 59 -3.92 -17.31 3.08
N TRP A 60 -5.06 -16.81 3.56
CA TRP A 60 -5.60 -15.55 3.05
C TRP A 60 -4.81 -14.34 3.56
N LEU A 61 -4.19 -14.39 4.74
CA LEU A 61 -3.22 -13.37 5.18
C LEU A 61 -1.99 -13.32 4.29
N GLY A 62 -1.48 -14.47 3.86
CA GLY A 62 -0.38 -14.55 2.89
C GLY A 62 -0.76 -13.96 1.54
N ASN A 63 -2.00 -14.18 1.08
CA ASN A 63 -2.53 -13.53 -0.12
C ASN A 63 -2.67 -12.02 0.06
N LEU A 64 -3.23 -11.58 1.19
CA LEU A 64 -3.33 -10.16 1.54
C LEU A 64 -1.97 -9.47 1.53
N LEU A 65 -0.94 -10.07 2.12
CA LEU A 65 0.42 -9.53 2.10
C LEU A 65 0.94 -9.32 0.67
N ARG A 66 0.69 -10.30 -0.21
CA ARG A 66 1.11 -10.24 -1.61
C ARG A 66 0.43 -9.08 -2.33
N GLU A 67 -0.88 -8.95 -2.19
CA GLU A 67 -1.64 -7.90 -2.88
C GLU A 67 -1.38 -6.51 -2.28
N VAL A 68 -1.15 -6.40 -0.97
CA VAL A 68 -0.68 -5.14 -0.33
C VAL A 68 0.64 -4.68 -0.94
N LYS A 69 1.62 -5.60 -1.07
CA LYS A 69 2.93 -5.29 -1.67
C LYS A 69 2.81 -4.93 -3.14
N ALA A 70 2.01 -5.66 -3.90
CA ALA A 70 1.80 -5.39 -5.33
C ALA A 70 1.13 -4.03 -5.55
N SER A 71 0.10 -3.71 -4.76
CA SER A 71 -0.64 -2.46 -4.87
C SER A 71 0.21 -1.27 -4.46
N LEU A 72 0.93 -1.36 -3.33
CA LEU A 72 1.89 -0.34 -2.93
C LEU A 72 3.00 -0.16 -3.97
N GLY A 73 3.52 -1.25 -4.53
CA GLY A 73 4.51 -1.23 -5.61
C GLY A 73 4.01 -0.49 -6.84
N THR A 74 2.74 -0.65 -7.20
CA THR A 74 2.10 0.08 -8.31
C THR A 74 1.99 1.58 -7.99
N VAL A 75 1.62 1.95 -6.77
CA VAL A 75 1.59 3.36 -6.34
C VAL A 75 3.00 3.98 -6.41
N ILE A 76 4.04 3.27 -5.98
CA ILE A 76 5.44 3.71 -6.09
C ILE A 76 5.86 3.85 -7.56
N ALA A 77 5.52 2.89 -8.41
CA ALA A 77 5.81 2.96 -9.84
C ALA A 77 5.12 4.16 -10.50
N ASN A 78 3.87 4.45 -10.13
CA ASN A 78 3.15 5.62 -10.61
C ASN A 78 3.80 6.93 -10.14
N ALA A 79 4.29 6.99 -8.89
CA ALA A 79 5.06 8.14 -8.39
C ALA A 79 6.37 8.33 -9.18
N TRP A 80 7.07 7.23 -9.47
CA TRP A 80 8.26 7.25 -10.33
C TRP A 80 7.97 7.77 -11.73
N THR A 81 6.92 7.28 -12.38
CA THR A 81 6.50 7.76 -13.70
C THR A 81 6.15 9.25 -13.67
N PHE A 82 5.40 9.69 -12.65
CA PHE A 82 5.03 11.10 -12.48
C PHE A 82 6.26 12.01 -12.38
N MET A 83 7.34 11.58 -11.72
CA MET A 83 8.60 12.34 -11.64
C MET A 83 9.32 12.54 -12.99
N HIS A 84 8.95 11.77 -14.01
CA HIS A 84 9.54 11.84 -15.35
C HIS A 84 8.63 12.54 -16.36
N GLU A 85 7.45 13.01 -15.93
CA GLU A 85 6.56 13.81 -16.78
C GLU A 85 7.18 15.21 -17.05
N PRO A 86 7.02 15.77 -18.26
CA PRO A 86 7.56 17.09 -18.59
C PRO A 86 7.05 18.21 -17.67
N GLU A 87 5.82 18.09 -17.21
CA GLU A 87 5.14 19.03 -16.32
C GLU A 87 5.32 18.69 -14.82
N PHE A 88 6.33 17.88 -14.47
CA PHE A 88 6.57 17.48 -13.08
C PHE A 88 6.72 18.70 -12.14
N ASP A 89 5.94 18.68 -11.06
CA ASP A 89 6.08 19.57 -9.91
C ASP A 89 6.17 18.74 -8.61
N LEU A 90 7.12 19.12 -7.76
CA LEU A 90 7.41 18.41 -6.52
C LEU A 90 6.28 18.54 -5.49
N LEU A 91 5.68 19.72 -5.36
CA LEU A 91 4.59 19.96 -4.43
C LEU A 91 3.33 19.19 -4.86
N ASP A 92 3.07 19.17 -6.17
CA ASP A 92 1.99 18.36 -6.75
C ASP A 92 2.20 16.87 -6.44
N MET A 93 3.42 16.34 -6.62
CA MET A 93 3.73 14.96 -6.23
C MET A 93 3.46 14.69 -4.74
N MET A 94 3.92 15.58 -3.85
CA MET A 94 3.73 15.44 -2.41
C MET A 94 2.25 15.47 -2.00
N SER A 95 1.39 16.14 -2.76
CA SER A 95 -0.05 16.19 -2.52
C SER A 95 -0.82 15.02 -3.14
N LYS A 96 -0.30 14.44 -4.24
CA LYS A 96 -0.98 13.42 -5.06
C LYS A 96 -0.80 12.00 -4.54
N PHE A 97 0.36 11.69 -3.95
CA PHE A 97 0.68 10.35 -3.48
C PHE A 97 0.59 10.25 -1.95
N PRO A 98 0.37 9.05 -1.39
CA PRO A 98 0.47 8.83 0.05
C PRO A 98 1.80 9.38 0.58
N ALA A 99 1.79 10.00 1.75
CA ALA A 99 2.92 10.70 2.35
C ALA A 99 4.20 9.85 2.40
N GLN A 100 4.09 8.56 2.71
CA GLN A 100 5.25 7.66 2.70
C GLN A 100 5.83 7.46 1.29
N VAL A 101 4.97 7.39 0.27
CA VAL A 101 5.39 7.31 -1.14
C VAL A 101 5.92 8.66 -1.63
N GLY A 102 5.32 9.78 -1.21
CA GLY A 102 5.84 11.13 -1.49
C GLY A 102 7.24 11.34 -0.90
N LEU A 103 7.47 10.91 0.34
CA LEU A 103 8.80 10.94 0.97
C LEU A 103 9.80 10.06 0.22
N LEU A 104 9.41 8.87 -0.20
CA LEU A 104 10.25 8.01 -1.05
C LEU A 104 10.58 8.69 -2.39
N GLY A 105 9.58 9.30 -3.04
CA GLY A 105 9.78 10.07 -4.27
C GLY A 105 10.75 11.23 -4.08
N LEU A 106 10.64 11.97 -2.98
CA LEU A 106 11.59 13.03 -2.62
C LEU A 106 13.02 12.48 -2.44
N GLN A 107 13.17 11.33 -1.78
CA GLN A 107 14.48 10.67 -1.63
C GLN A 107 15.06 10.26 -2.99
N MET A 108 14.25 9.69 -3.88
CA MET A 108 14.66 9.33 -5.24
C MET A 108 15.09 10.56 -6.03
N TYR A 109 14.29 11.63 -6.01
CA TYR A 109 14.57 12.89 -6.68
C TYR A 109 15.88 13.52 -6.19
N TRP A 110 16.05 13.63 -4.86
CA TRP A 110 17.27 14.16 -4.26
C TRP A 110 18.50 13.33 -4.62
N THR A 111 18.38 12.00 -4.61
CA THR A 111 19.49 11.09 -4.95
C THR A 111 19.95 11.30 -6.38
N ARG A 112 19.02 11.36 -7.34
CA ARG A 112 19.31 11.63 -8.75
C ARG A 112 20.05 12.95 -8.94
N ASP A 113 19.56 14.03 -8.33
CA ASP A 113 20.14 15.36 -8.49
C ASP A 113 21.51 15.47 -7.81
N ALA A 114 21.69 14.81 -6.66
CA ALA A 114 22.99 14.71 -6.00
C ALA A 114 24.01 13.94 -6.84
N GLU A 115 23.62 12.81 -7.45
CA GLU A 115 24.49 12.04 -8.35
C GLU A 115 24.87 12.86 -9.59
N PHE A 116 23.91 13.59 -10.18
CA PHE A 116 24.18 14.47 -11.31
C PHE A 116 25.16 15.61 -10.94
N ALA A 117 24.98 16.22 -9.76
CA ALA A 117 25.85 17.28 -9.26
C ALA A 117 27.27 16.82 -8.91
N LEU A 118 27.50 15.52 -8.69
CA LEU A 118 28.84 14.96 -8.47
C LEU A 118 29.58 14.65 -9.78
N ILE A 119 28.83 14.42 -10.87
CA ILE A 119 29.38 14.08 -12.18
C ILE A 119 29.71 15.34 -13.01
N ASN A 120 29.03 16.46 -12.74
CA ASN A 120 29.24 17.76 -13.38
C ASN A 120 30.01 18.73 -12.49
#